data_AF-A0A964K6W7-F1
#
_entry.id   AF-A0A964K6W7-F1
#
_cell.length_a   1.000
_cell.length_b   1.000
_cell.length_c   1.000
_cell.angle_alpha   90.00
_cell.angle_beta   90.00
_cell.angle_gamma   90.00
#
_symmetry.space_group_name_H-M   'P 1'
#
loop_
_entity.id
_entity.type
_entity.pdbx_description
1 polymer ?
#
loop_
_entity_poly.entity_id
_entity_poly.type
_entity_poly.pdbx_seq_one_letter_code
_entity_poly.pdbx_strand_id
1 'polypeptide(L)'
;MLKALLDLPGGYIHTTPHFGQAMLSAGAYGGILNRTLFCPAPPGDRTWDSFRLYEGLEMGCLPIIEHGQGYYRRLLGEHPMIEVANWDEAVPVMSELLANPARAGERRQACVTWWQATKTRLTSTSARRF
;
A
#
# COMPACT_ATOMS: atom_id res chain seq x y z
N MET A 1 -13.95 -6.28 -8.28
CA MET A 1 -12.91 -6.15 -7.25
C MET A 1 -12.34 -4.73 -7.24
N LEU A 2 -11.23 -4.39 -7.91
CA LEU A 2 -10.66 -3.02 -7.82
C LEU A 2 -11.47 -1.92 -8.50
N LYS A 3 -12.42 -2.27 -9.39
CA LYS A 3 -13.25 -1.28 -10.09
C LYS A 3 -14.06 -0.41 -9.14
N ALA A 4 -14.55 -0.96 -8.03
CA ALA A 4 -15.32 -0.20 -7.04
C ALA A 4 -14.48 0.91 -6.37
N LEU A 5 -13.15 0.76 -6.36
CA LEU A 5 -12.25 1.81 -5.85
C LEU A 5 -12.14 3.01 -6.80
N LEU A 6 -12.51 2.85 -8.07
CA LEU A 6 -12.52 3.93 -9.06
C LEU A 6 -13.70 4.89 -8.86
N ASP A 7 -14.75 4.42 -8.19
CA ASP A 7 -15.92 5.25 -7.88
C ASP A 7 -15.62 6.23 -6.73
N LEU A 8 -14.49 6.07 -6.03
CA LEU A 8 -14.03 7.02 -5.02
C LEU A 8 -13.41 8.27 -5.67
N PRO A 9 -13.54 9.45 -5.04
CA PRO A 9 -12.91 10.68 -5.52
C PRO A 9 -11.40 10.52 -5.71
N GLY A 10 -10.91 10.86 -6.91
CA GLY A 10 -9.48 10.75 -7.24
C GLY A 10 -9.02 9.32 -7.57
N GLY A 11 -9.94 8.37 -7.77
CA GLY A 11 -9.61 7.03 -8.25
C GLY A 11 -8.85 7.05 -9.57
N TYR A 12 -7.79 6.25 -9.66
CA TYR A 12 -6.95 6.14 -10.85
C TYR A 12 -6.55 4.68 -11.08
N ILE A 13 -6.62 4.22 -12.32
CA ILE A 13 -6.09 2.93 -12.75
C ILE A 13 -5.35 3.08 -14.08
N HIS A 14 -4.18 2.45 -14.13
CA HIS A 14 -3.43 2.25 -15.36
C HIS A 14 -3.41 0.76 -15.65
N THR A 15 -4.04 0.33 -16.76
CA THR A 15 -4.05 -1.06 -17.19
C THR A 15 -3.12 -1.27 -18.37
N THR A 16 -2.53 -2.46 -18.43
CA THR A 16 -1.56 -2.84 -19.45
C THR A 16 -2.07 -4.09 -20.16
N PRO A 17 -2.02 -4.17 -21.50
CA PRO A 17 -2.59 -5.30 -22.23
C PRO A 17 -1.84 -6.60 -21.96
N HIS A 18 -0.52 -6.53 -21.79
CA HIS A 18 0.35 -7.67 -21.48
C HIS A 18 1.48 -7.24 -20.55
N PHE A 19 2.14 -8.22 -19.93
CA PHE A 19 3.35 -7.99 -19.16
C PHE A 19 4.42 -7.30 -20.03
N GLY A 20 5.02 -6.22 -19.50
CA GLY A 20 6.05 -5.44 -20.19
C GLY A 20 5.55 -4.49 -21.28
N GLN A 21 4.24 -4.39 -21.56
CA GLN A 21 3.69 -3.49 -22.58
C GLN A 21 2.97 -2.29 -21.97
N ALA A 22 3.12 -1.11 -22.58
CA ALA A 22 2.51 0.13 -22.10
C ALA A 22 2.78 0.41 -20.61
N MET A 23 3.94 -0.04 -20.11
CA MET A 23 4.39 0.23 -18.74
C MET A 23 4.64 1.72 -18.57
N LEU A 24 4.24 2.28 -17.43
CA LEU A 24 4.67 3.61 -17.05
C LEU A 24 6.19 3.60 -16.80
N SER A 25 6.86 4.69 -17.12
CA SER A 25 8.24 4.87 -16.66
C SER A 25 8.27 4.94 -15.13
N ALA A 26 9.39 4.56 -14.52
CA ALA A 26 9.55 4.62 -13.07
C ALA A 26 9.26 6.03 -12.51
N GLY A 27 9.69 7.09 -13.22
CA GLY A 27 9.41 8.47 -12.85
C GLY A 27 7.93 8.84 -12.96
N ALA A 28 7.22 8.40 -14.01
CA ALA A 28 5.80 8.67 -14.17
C ALA A 28 4.97 7.94 -13.10
N TYR A 29 5.27 6.66 -12.84
CA TYR A 29 4.62 5.87 -11.81
C TYR A 29 4.88 6.43 -10.40
N GLY A 30 6.14 6.76 -10.09
CA GLY A 30 6.49 7.42 -8.84
C GLY A 30 5.78 8.77 -8.67
N GLY A 31 5.66 9.57 -9.74
CA GLY A 31 4.93 10.83 -9.71
C GLY A 31 3.42 10.67 -9.44
N ILE A 32 2.83 9.52 -9.76
CA ILE A 32 1.47 9.18 -9.35
C ILE A 32 1.46 8.85 -7.87
N LEU A 33 2.29 7.90 -7.42
CA LEU A 33 2.34 7.47 -6.03
C LEU A 33 2.62 8.63 -5.06
N ASN A 34 3.50 9.57 -5.41
CA ASN A 34 3.82 10.73 -4.57
C ASN A 34 2.60 11.64 -4.28
N ARG A 35 1.55 11.56 -5.11
CA ARG A 35 0.30 12.32 -4.99
C ARG A 35 -0.87 11.45 -4.53
N THR A 36 -0.60 10.19 -4.19
CA THR A 36 -1.60 9.21 -3.81
C THR A 36 -1.70 9.11 -2.29
N LEU A 37 -2.92 9.18 -1.76
CA LEU A 37 -3.19 8.91 -0.35
C LEU A 37 -3.26 7.40 -0.09
N PHE A 38 -4.14 6.69 -0.80
CA PHE A 38 -4.34 5.25 -0.63
C PHE A 38 -3.70 4.46 -1.75
N CYS A 39 -2.91 3.44 -1.41
CA CYS A 39 -2.30 2.54 -2.39
C CYS A 39 -2.86 1.12 -2.21
N PRO A 40 -3.86 0.71 -3.02
CA PRO A 40 -4.30 -0.68 -3.06
C PRO A 40 -3.16 -1.62 -3.48
N ALA A 41 -2.83 -2.57 -2.62
CA ALA A 41 -1.76 -3.54 -2.85
C ALA A 41 -2.32 -4.98 -2.81
N PRO A 42 -3.08 -5.39 -3.84
CA PRO A 42 -3.63 -6.74 -3.92
C PRO A 42 -2.53 -7.79 -4.04
N PRO A 43 -2.82 -9.02 -3.56
CA PRO A 43 -1.88 -10.12 -3.61
C PRO A 43 -1.35 -10.37 -5.03
N GLY A 44 -0.12 -10.85 -5.10
CA GLY A 44 0.44 -11.41 -6.33
C GLY A 44 -0.21 -12.74 -6.68
N ASP A 45 0.23 -13.33 -7.80
CA ASP A 45 -0.33 -14.61 -8.31
C ASP A 45 -0.28 -15.76 -7.29
N ARG A 46 0.80 -15.83 -6.49
CA ARG A 46 1.05 -16.95 -5.56
C ARG A 46 1.32 -16.53 -4.12
N THR A 47 1.38 -15.23 -3.85
CA THR A 47 1.79 -14.67 -2.56
C THR A 47 0.86 -13.55 -2.16
N TRP A 48 0.65 -13.41 -0.85
CA TRP A 48 -0.08 -12.27 -0.31
C TRP A 48 0.61 -10.94 -0.60
N ASP A 49 1.94 -10.97 -0.77
CA ASP A 49 2.79 -9.82 -1.05
C ASP A 49 2.78 -9.39 -2.53
N SER A 50 3.01 -8.09 -2.75
CA SER A 50 3.23 -7.50 -4.07
C SER A 50 4.15 -6.28 -4.00
N PHE A 51 4.89 -5.99 -5.09
CA PHE A 51 5.77 -4.80 -5.16
C PHE A 51 5.03 -3.49 -4.86
N ARG A 52 3.75 -3.40 -5.23
CA ARG A 52 2.88 -2.24 -5.00
C ARG A 52 2.82 -1.83 -3.54
N LEU A 53 2.90 -2.79 -2.62
CA LEU A 53 2.92 -2.50 -1.20
C LEU A 53 4.13 -1.64 -0.84
N TYR A 54 5.33 -2.11 -1.17
CA TYR A 54 6.57 -1.44 -0.80
C TYR A 54 6.77 -0.15 -1.58
N GLU A 55 6.39 -0.11 -2.86
CA GLU A 55 6.42 1.11 -3.67
C GLU A 55 5.52 2.20 -3.05
N GLY A 56 4.31 1.83 -2.62
CA GLY A 56 3.42 2.74 -1.90
C GLY A 56 4.01 3.21 -0.58
N LEU A 57 4.60 2.32 0.21
CA LEU A 57 5.25 2.67 1.47
C LEU A 57 6.45 3.61 1.27
N GLU A 58 7.28 3.39 0.25
CA GLU A 58 8.41 4.27 -0.09
C GLU A 58 7.96 5.68 -0.47
N MET A 59 6.84 5.78 -1.18
CA MET A 59 6.27 7.07 -1.60
C MET A 59 5.36 7.69 -0.52
N GLY A 60 5.27 7.07 0.65
CA GLY A 60 4.52 7.54 1.80
C GLY A 60 3.01 7.44 1.66
N CYS A 61 2.51 6.54 0.81
CA CYS A 61 1.08 6.21 0.74
C CYS A 61 0.63 5.51 2.03
N LEU A 62 -0.69 5.41 2.21
CA LEU A 62 -1.38 4.55 3.17
C LEU A 62 -1.82 3.27 2.46
N PRO A 63 -1.11 2.14 2.61
CA PRO A 63 -1.44 0.93 1.87
C PRO A 63 -2.73 0.28 2.37
N ILE A 64 -3.45 -0.34 1.44
CA ILE A 64 -4.61 -1.18 1.72
C ILE A 64 -4.30 -2.58 1.21
N ILE A 65 -4.35 -3.55 2.11
CA ILE A 65 -3.97 -4.94 1.90
C ILE A 65 -5.09 -5.86 2.39
N GLU A 66 -5.20 -7.04 1.77
CA GLU A 66 -6.00 -8.11 2.36
C GLU A 66 -5.23 -8.72 3.55
N HIS A 67 -5.94 -9.05 4.63
CA HIS A 67 -5.36 -9.58 5.87
C HIS A 67 -4.43 -10.80 5.64
N GLY A 68 -4.72 -11.60 4.60
CA GLY A 68 -3.86 -12.71 4.19
C GLY A 68 -3.60 -13.72 5.31
N GLN A 69 -4.60 -13.93 6.18
CA GLN A 69 -4.49 -14.77 7.38
C GLN A 69 -3.31 -14.35 8.29
N GLY A 70 -3.06 -13.06 8.46
CA GLY A 70 -1.97 -12.52 9.30
C GLY A 70 -0.59 -12.63 8.65
N TYR A 71 -0.52 -12.79 7.32
CA TYR A 71 0.74 -12.89 6.57
C TYR A 71 1.68 -11.72 6.89
N TYR A 72 1.16 -10.50 6.82
CA TYR A 72 1.96 -9.29 7.01
C TYR A 72 2.42 -9.10 8.46
N ARG A 73 1.61 -9.51 9.45
CA ARG A 73 2.04 -9.50 10.86
C ARG A 73 3.16 -10.49 11.12
N ARG A 74 3.10 -11.69 10.51
CA ARG A 74 4.22 -12.65 10.60
C ARG A 74 5.49 -12.14 9.92
N LEU A 75 5.35 -11.43 8.80
CA LEU A 75 6.48 -10.94 8.02
C LEU A 75 7.13 -9.68 8.62
N LEU A 76 6.31 -8.71 9.02
CA LEU A 76 6.75 -7.35 9.36
C LEU A 76 6.48 -6.97 10.83
N GLY A 77 5.77 -7.82 11.58
CA GLY A 77 5.27 -7.52 12.92
C GLY A 77 4.01 -6.65 12.89
N GLU A 78 3.67 -6.07 14.03
CA GLU A 78 2.58 -5.09 14.11
C GLU A 78 2.85 -3.91 13.17
N HIS A 79 1.80 -3.50 12.44
CA HIS A 79 1.91 -2.47 11.41
C HIS A 79 0.64 -1.62 11.31
N PRO A 80 0.77 -0.34 10.91
CA PRO A 80 -0.37 0.59 10.81
C PRO A 80 -1.11 0.55 9.46
N MET A 81 -0.74 -0.35 8.55
CA MET A 81 -1.41 -0.51 7.24
C MET A 81 -2.89 -0.86 7.41
N ILE A 82 -3.69 -0.55 6.40
CA ILE A 82 -5.12 -0.90 6.39
C ILE A 82 -5.26 -2.35 5.95
N GLU A 83 -5.64 -3.22 6.88
CA GLU A 83 -6.03 -4.60 6.58
C GLU A 83 -7.55 -4.69 6.39
N VAL A 84 -7.96 -5.28 5.28
CA VAL A 84 -9.36 -5.65 5.00
C VAL A 84 -9.49 -7.16 4.89
N ALA A 85 -10.64 -7.74 5.24
CA ALA A 85 -10.82 -9.19 5.07
C ALA A 85 -10.98 -9.55 3.59
N ASN A 86 -11.54 -8.64 2.80
CA ASN A 86 -11.72 -8.72 1.35
C ASN A 86 -11.87 -7.30 0.78
N TRP A 87 -11.81 -7.16 -0.54
CA TRP A 87 -11.86 -5.87 -1.22
C TRP A 87 -13.19 -5.11 -1.11
N ASP A 88 -14.30 -5.78 -0.78
CA ASP A 88 -15.60 -5.09 -0.65
C ASP A 88 -15.63 -4.20 0.62
N GLU A 89 -14.81 -4.51 1.62
CA GLU A 89 -14.62 -3.69 2.83
C GLU A 89 -13.72 -2.47 2.59
N ALA A 90 -12.95 -2.43 1.50
CA ALA A 90 -12.01 -1.34 1.26
C ALA A 90 -12.71 -0.01 0.97
N VAL A 91 -13.79 -0.02 0.19
CA VAL A 91 -14.55 1.18 -0.17
C VAL A 91 -15.09 1.94 1.04
N PRO A 92 -15.83 1.32 1.98
CA PRO A 92 -16.34 2.05 3.15
C PRO A 92 -15.21 2.58 4.04
N VAL A 93 -14.13 1.82 4.24
CA VAL A 93 -12.97 2.27 5.03
C VAL A 93 -12.29 3.49 4.41
N MET A 94 -12.07 3.47 3.09
CA MET A 94 -11.49 4.60 2.37
C MET A 94 -12.42 5.81 2.40
N SER A 95 -13.73 5.61 2.23
CA SER A 95 -14.72 6.69 2.26
C SER A 95 -14.76 7.40 3.61
N GLU A 96 -14.73 6.63 4.71
CA GLU A 96 -14.66 7.18 6.07
C GLU A 96 -13.40 8.03 6.28
N LEU A 97 -12.26 7.56 5.81
CA LEU A 97 -10.99 8.29 5.92
C LEU A 97 -10.96 9.53 5.01
N LEU A 98 -11.53 9.47 3.81
CA LEU A 98 -11.68 10.62 2.93
C LEU A 98 -12.58 11.70 3.54
N ALA A 99 -13.63 11.29 4.26
CA ALA A 99 -14.51 12.20 4.99
C ALA A 99 -13.84 12.83 6.23
N ASN A 100 -12.70 12.28 6.70
CA ASN A 100 -11.94 12.80 7.83
C ASN A 100 -10.44 12.95 7.49
N PRO A 101 -10.06 14.05 6.80
CA PRO A 101 -8.68 14.28 6.37
C PRO A 101 -7.65 14.28 7.50
N ALA A 102 -8.02 14.74 8.70
CA ALA A 102 -7.14 14.74 9.86
C ALA A 102 -6.76 13.30 10.25
N ARG A 103 -7.76 12.43 10.41
CA ARG A 103 -7.54 11.01 10.71
C ARG A 103 -6.80 10.28 9.59
N ALA A 104 -7.08 10.60 8.33
CA ALA A 104 -6.33 10.05 7.21
C ALA A 104 -4.84 10.47 7.25
N GLY A 105 -4.57 11.74 7.57
CA GLY A 105 -3.22 12.27 7.76
C GLY A 105 -2.46 11.56 8.88
N GLU A 106 -3.10 11.37 10.03
CA GLU A 106 -2.52 10.63 11.17
C GLU A 106 -2.16 9.18 10.79
N ARG A 107 -3.09 8.47 10.13
CA ARG A 107 -2.88 7.09 9.68
C ARG A 107 -1.74 6.98 8.66
N ARG A 108 -1.69 7.91 7.72
CA ARG A 108 -0.59 8.01 6.73
C ARG A 108 0.74 8.27 7.42
N GLN A 109 0.79 9.23 8.34
CA GLN A 109 2.01 9.56 9.07
C GLN A 109 2.50 8.39 9.93
N ALA A 110 1.59 7.66 10.57
CA ALA A 110 1.92 6.44 11.31
C ALA A 110 2.57 5.40 10.38
N CYS A 111 2.03 5.18 9.18
CA CYS A 111 2.63 4.29 8.18
C CYS A 111 4.03 4.74 7.74
N VAL A 112 4.21 6.02 7.43
CA VAL A 112 5.51 6.58 7.05
C VAL A 112 6.55 6.35 8.16
N THR A 113 6.22 6.75 9.39
CA THR A 113 7.12 6.59 10.54
C THR A 113 7.47 5.12 10.79
N TRP A 114 6.47 4.25 10.78
CA TRP A 114 6.65 2.81 10.96
C TRP A 114 7.54 2.20 9.86
N TRP A 115 7.37 2.61 8.61
CA TRP A 115 8.14 2.05 7.51
C TRP A 115 9.61 2.42 7.60
N GLN A 116 9.92 3.68 7.91
CA GLN A 116 11.31 4.12 8.11
C GLN A 116 11.98 3.37 9.28
N ALA A 117 11.26 3.18 10.38
CA ALA A 117 11.75 2.38 11.50
C ALA A 117 11.96 0.91 11.13
N THR A 118 11.04 0.33 10.36
CA THR A 118 11.11 -1.06 9.87
C THR A 118 12.33 -1.27 8.99
N LYS A 119 12.59 -0.38 8.03
CA LYS A 119 13.80 -0.43 7.20
C LYS A 119 15.07 -0.36 8.04
N THR A 120 15.14 0.60 8.97
CA THR A 120 16.28 0.75 9.88
C THR A 120 16.55 -0.54 10.68
N ARG A 121 15.49 -1.15 11.21
CA ARG A 121 15.56 -2.44 11.92
C ARG A 121 16.09 -3.56 11.03
N LEU A 122 15.58 -3.69 9.82
CA LEU A 122 16.00 -4.73 8.87
C LEU A 122 17.48 -4.56 8.46
N THR A 123 17.92 -3.34 8.17
CA THR A 123 19.32 -3.05 7.82
C THR A 123 20.28 -3.31 8.99
N SER A 124 19.92 -2.88 10.20
CA SER A 124 20.76 -3.08 11.40
C SER A 124 20.89 -4.55 11.82
N THR A 125 19.90 -5.38 11.48
CA THR A 125 19.92 -6.82 11.76
C THR A 125 20.83 -7.57 10.79
N SER A 126 20.83 -7.19 9.51
CA SER A 126 21.71 -7.78 8.49
C SER A 126 23.19 -7.47 8.73
N ALA A 127 23.52 -6.31 9.30
CA ALA A 127 24.89 -5.93 9.65
C ALA A 127 25.49 -6.75 10.81
N ARG A 128 24.67 -7.47 11.60
CA ARG A 128 25.14 -8.32 12.71
C ARG A 128 25.30 -9.80 12.35
N ARG A 129 25.03 -10.18 11.10
CA ARG A 129 25.01 -11.58 10.65
C ARG A 129 26.18 -11.95 9.71
N PHE A 130 27.15 -11.06 9.53
CA PHE A 130 28.40 -11.32 8.82
C PHE A 130 29.60 -10.97 9.68
#